data_AF-A0A6N8Z6S5-F1
#
_entry.id   AF-A0A6N8Z6S5-F1
#
_cell.length_a   1.000
_cell.length_b   1.000
_cell.length_c   1.000
_cell.angle_alpha   90.00
_cell.angle_beta   90.00
_cell.angle_gamma   90.00
#
_symmetry.space_group_name_H-M   'P 1'
#
loop_
_entity.id
_entity.type
_entity.pdbx_description
1 polymer ?
#
loop_
_entity_poly.entity_id
_entity_poly.type
_entity_poly.pdbx_seq_one_letter_code
_entity_poly.pdbx_strand_id
1 'polypeptide(L)'
;MRLRETTAAYRTDRDAEHTDQPIAAGASAAAQIRMLKNIPADWHHDESSNAPDPDGLEWLAGRFEQDYPANAPPAYIFPNPEGTVTALWKIDAEIQVEVEFNLDTRTAERWIHSVSNLTAQYDVVDLNTANSLKNIGARNVELAAASC
;
A
#
# COMPACT_ATOMS: atom_id res chain seq x y z
N MET A 1 17.39 6.84 52.73
CA MET A 1 16.38 6.97 51.66
C MET A 1 16.61 8.28 50.89
N ARG A 2 17.42 8.22 49.84
CA ARG A 2 17.51 9.17 48.72
C ARG A 2 18.16 8.40 47.58
N LEU A 3 17.39 8.06 46.55
CA LEU A 3 17.95 7.55 45.30
C LEU A 3 17.94 8.71 44.31
N ARG A 4 19.14 9.06 43.84
CA ARG A 4 19.37 9.94 42.70
C ARG A 4 19.36 9.09 41.44
N GLU A 5 18.91 9.70 40.36
CA GLU A 5 18.95 9.18 39.00
C GLU A 5 20.40 8.90 38.58
N THR A 6 20.60 7.78 37.88
CA THR A 6 21.76 7.54 37.03
C THR A 6 21.29 6.83 35.77
N THR A 7 21.28 7.59 34.68
CA THR A 7 21.20 7.13 33.30
C THR A 7 22.38 6.20 33.01
N ALA A 8 22.11 4.98 32.57
CA ALA A 8 23.12 4.10 31.99
C ALA A 8 22.53 3.44 30.73
N ALA A 9 23.28 3.64 29.64
CA ALA A 9 23.02 3.24 28.27
C ALA A 9 22.51 1.81 28.10
N TYR A 10 21.43 1.67 27.32
CA TYR A 10 21.18 0.44 26.57
C TYR A 10 21.62 0.70 25.12
N ARG A 11 22.87 0.37 24.82
CA ARG A 11 23.28 0.06 23.45
C ARG A 11 22.76 -1.35 23.16
N THR A 12 21.81 -1.46 22.26
CA THR A 12 21.61 -2.68 21.48
C THR A 12 21.83 -2.30 20.03
N ASP A 13 23.03 -2.64 19.54
CA ASP A 13 23.36 -2.77 18.13
C ASP A 13 22.63 -4.01 17.58
N ARG A 14 21.32 -3.89 17.45
CA ARG A 14 20.45 -4.84 16.75
C ARG A 14 19.35 -3.99 16.13
N ASP A 15 18.95 -4.33 14.91
CA ASP A 15 17.92 -3.69 14.07
C ASP A 15 18.52 -3.03 12.82
N ALA A 16 19.24 -3.84 12.03
CA ALA A 16 19.05 -3.80 10.58
C ALA A 16 17.77 -4.60 10.26
N GLU A 17 16.63 -4.15 10.81
CA GLU A 17 15.34 -4.55 10.30
C GLU A 17 15.12 -3.73 9.04
N HIS A 18 14.99 -4.42 7.92
CA HIS A 18 14.58 -3.87 6.64
C HIS A 18 13.16 -3.35 6.83
N THR A 19 13.05 -2.14 7.34
CA THR A 19 11.77 -1.55 7.69
C THR A 19 11.00 -1.28 6.40
N ASP A 20 9.87 -1.97 6.23
CA ASP A 20 8.72 -1.58 5.40
C ASP A 20 8.19 -0.21 5.86
N GLN A 21 9.02 0.83 5.89
CA GLN A 21 8.58 2.15 6.31
C GLN A 21 7.63 2.69 5.25
N PRO A 22 6.40 3.07 5.63
CA PRO A 22 5.49 3.70 4.71
C PRO A 22 6.14 4.98 4.20
N ILE A 23 6.01 5.18 2.89
CA ILE A 23 6.50 6.37 2.23
C ILE A 23 5.67 7.55 2.76
N ALA A 24 6.25 8.32 3.70
CA ALA A 24 5.66 9.46 4.39
C ALA A 24 4.20 9.27 4.86
N ALA A 25 4.03 8.90 6.14
CA ALA A 25 2.71 8.91 6.79
C ALA A 25 1.99 10.26 6.57
N GLY A 26 0.86 10.23 5.85
CA GLY A 26 0.05 11.42 5.51
C GLY A 26 0.10 11.85 4.03
N ALA A 27 0.92 11.23 3.18
CA ALA A 27 0.93 11.48 1.74
C ALA A 27 -0.22 10.76 1.03
N SER A 28 -0.78 11.39 -0.02
CA SER A 28 -1.79 10.75 -0.88
C SER A 28 -1.24 9.49 -1.54
N ALA A 29 -2.10 8.53 -1.88
CA ALA A 29 -1.67 7.31 -2.57
C ALA A 29 -0.86 7.62 -3.84
N ALA A 30 -1.29 8.63 -4.63
CA ALA A 30 -0.55 9.08 -5.81
C ALA A 30 0.86 9.59 -5.50
N ALA A 31 1.03 10.33 -4.39
CA ALA A 31 2.35 10.79 -3.96
C ALA A 31 3.23 9.60 -3.53
N GLN A 32 2.69 8.64 -2.78
CA GLN A 32 3.42 7.42 -2.41
C GLN A 32 3.86 6.64 -3.67
N ILE A 33 2.96 6.45 -4.65
CA ILE A 33 3.27 5.77 -5.92
C ILE A 33 4.43 6.44 -6.65
N ARG A 34 4.43 7.78 -6.77
CA ARG A 34 5.54 8.49 -7.46
C ARG A 34 6.86 8.34 -6.74
N MET A 35 6.85 8.22 -5.42
CA MET A 35 8.07 8.04 -4.65
C MET A 35 8.71 6.67 -4.86
N LEU A 36 7.94 5.66 -5.32
CA LEU A 36 8.47 4.33 -5.68
C LEU A 36 9.56 4.40 -6.76
N LYS A 37 9.58 5.45 -7.60
CA LYS A 37 10.62 5.68 -8.61
C LYS A 37 12.03 5.86 -8.01
N ASN A 38 12.11 6.20 -6.74
CA ASN A 38 13.37 6.46 -6.04
C ASN A 38 13.85 5.25 -5.21
N ILE A 39 13.15 4.12 -5.29
CA ILE A 39 13.52 2.94 -4.53
C ILE A 39 14.84 2.39 -5.09
N PRO A 40 15.84 2.12 -4.22
CA PRO A 40 17.13 1.57 -4.64
C PRO A 40 16.95 0.26 -5.41
N ALA A 41 17.82 -0.03 -6.38
CA ALA A 41 17.74 -1.29 -7.13
C ALA A 41 17.93 -2.54 -6.25
N ASP A 42 18.59 -2.40 -5.09
CA ASP A 42 18.83 -3.43 -4.08
C ASP A 42 17.84 -3.38 -2.91
N TRP A 43 16.70 -2.69 -3.06
CA TRP A 43 15.70 -2.57 -2.01
C TRP A 43 15.15 -3.92 -1.55
N HIS A 44 15.17 -4.92 -2.43
CA HIS A 44 14.88 -6.29 -2.11
C HIS A 44 16.17 -7.08 -2.35
N HIS A 45 16.73 -7.68 -1.28
CA HIS A 45 18.06 -8.33 -1.24
C HIS A 45 18.26 -9.52 -2.21
N ASP A 46 17.29 -9.75 -3.10
CA ASP A 46 17.29 -10.76 -4.13
C ASP A 46 17.64 -10.11 -5.49
N GLU A 47 18.66 -10.66 -6.16
CA GLU A 47 19.11 -10.25 -7.50
C GLU A 47 18.00 -10.37 -8.57
N SER A 48 16.88 -11.02 -8.25
CA SER A 48 15.70 -11.16 -9.11
C SER A 48 14.63 -10.09 -8.94
N SER A 49 14.81 -9.13 -8.02
CA SER A 49 13.82 -8.07 -7.83
C SER A 49 13.81 -7.07 -8.99
N ASN A 50 12.61 -6.81 -9.52
CA ASN A 50 12.37 -5.84 -10.56
C ASN A 50 11.83 -4.56 -9.95
N ALA A 51 12.52 -3.44 -10.15
CA ALA A 51 11.95 -2.14 -9.82
C ALA A 51 10.70 -1.90 -10.69
N PRO A 52 9.61 -1.32 -10.13
CA PRO A 52 8.42 -1.04 -10.93
C PRO A 52 8.71 -0.05 -12.07
N ASP A 53 8.06 -0.25 -13.22
CA ASP A 53 8.20 0.61 -14.40
C ASP A 53 7.87 2.09 -14.07
N PRO A 54 8.81 3.04 -14.25
CA PRO A 54 8.58 4.46 -13.94
C PRO A 54 7.42 5.12 -14.69
N ASP A 55 7.18 4.73 -15.95
CA ASP A 55 6.06 5.24 -16.74
C ASP A 55 4.74 4.61 -16.27
N GLY A 56 4.79 3.32 -15.95
CA GLY A 56 3.81 2.56 -15.19
C GLY A 56 3.33 3.28 -13.94
N LEU A 57 4.27 3.68 -13.10
CA LEU A 57 4.05 4.40 -11.84
C LEU A 57 3.43 5.78 -12.05
N GLU A 58 3.89 6.55 -13.05
CA GLU A 58 3.29 7.86 -13.32
C GLU A 58 1.85 7.74 -13.78
N TRP A 59 1.57 6.77 -14.65
CA TRP A 59 0.20 6.47 -15.07
C TRP A 59 -0.67 6.12 -13.86
N LEU A 60 -0.21 5.20 -12.99
CA LEU A 60 -1.02 4.76 -11.85
C LEU A 60 -1.28 5.91 -10.87
N ALA A 61 -0.25 6.72 -10.60
CA ALA A 61 -0.39 7.92 -9.77
C ALA A 61 -1.42 8.90 -10.36
N GLY A 62 -1.36 9.16 -11.67
CA GLY A 62 -2.34 10.01 -12.35
C GLY A 62 -3.76 9.47 -12.26
N ARG A 63 -3.96 8.15 -12.34
CA ARG A 63 -5.28 7.52 -12.16
C ARG A 63 -5.80 7.72 -10.73
N PHE A 64 -4.94 7.61 -9.73
CA PHE A 64 -5.32 7.89 -8.34
C PHE A 64 -5.72 9.36 -8.12
N GLU A 65 -5.02 10.31 -8.74
CA GLU A 65 -5.37 11.74 -8.62
C GLU A 65 -6.69 12.09 -9.31
N GLN A 66 -6.95 11.46 -10.46
CA GLN A 66 -8.11 11.78 -11.28
C GLN A 66 -9.40 11.17 -10.72
N ASP A 67 -9.35 9.90 -10.35
CA ASP A 67 -10.56 9.08 -10.16
C ASP A 67 -10.75 8.58 -8.71
N TYR A 68 -9.71 8.61 -7.87
CA TYR A 68 -9.84 8.06 -6.51
C TYR A 68 -10.65 8.99 -5.61
N PRO A 69 -11.69 8.50 -4.89
CA PRO A 69 -12.57 9.36 -4.10
C PRO A 69 -11.83 9.99 -2.92
N ALA A 70 -11.98 11.31 -2.74
CA ALA A 70 -11.33 12.05 -1.66
C ALA A 70 -11.75 11.63 -0.23
N ASN A 71 -12.92 11.00 -0.10
CA ASN A 71 -13.45 10.49 1.16
C ASN A 71 -13.15 8.99 1.38
N ALA A 72 -12.42 8.34 0.48
CA ALA A 72 -12.04 6.95 0.65
C ALA A 72 -10.93 6.80 1.71
N PRO A 73 -10.88 5.66 2.41
CA PRO A 73 -9.79 5.38 3.35
C PRO A 73 -8.42 5.49 2.66
N PRO A 74 -7.38 5.98 3.36
CA PRO A 74 -6.05 6.06 2.80
C PRO A 74 -5.47 4.65 2.56
N ALA A 75 -4.71 4.53 1.47
CA ALA A 75 -3.96 3.32 1.15
C ALA A 75 -2.52 3.42 1.70
N TYR A 76 -1.98 2.28 2.13
CA TYR A 76 -0.54 2.07 2.23
C TYR A 76 -0.04 1.49 0.91
N ILE A 77 0.95 2.15 0.29
CA ILE A 77 1.49 1.75 -1.01
C ILE A 77 2.91 1.22 -0.84
N PHE A 78 3.21 0.08 -1.46
CA PHE A 78 4.56 -0.51 -1.49
C PHE A 78 4.78 -1.28 -2.80
N PRO A 79 6.04 -1.40 -3.28
CA PRO A 79 6.34 -2.21 -4.45
C PRO A 79 6.41 -3.70 -4.08
N ASN A 80 6.28 -4.57 -5.08
CA ASN A 80 6.59 -5.99 -4.94
C ASN A 80 7.87 -6.37 -5.70
N PRO A 81 8.55 -7.45 -5.32
CA PRO A 81 9.76 -7.93 -5.99
C PRO A 81 9.56 -8.21 -7.49
N GLU A 82 8.34 -8.52 -7.91
CA GLU A 82 7.99 -8.81 -9.30
C GLU A 82 7.86 -7.54 -10.17
N GLY A 83 7.96 -6.34 -9.57
CA GLY A 83 7.80 -5.06 -10.26
C GLY A 83 6.35 -4.54 -10.29
N THR A 84 5.42 -5.24 -9.62
CA THR A 84 4.06 -4.76 -9.38
C THR A 84 4.02 -3.80 -8.18
N VAL A 85 2.87 -3.17 -7.96
CA VAL A 85 2.64 -2.27 -6.82
C VAL A 85 1.44 -2.76 -6.04
N THR A 86 1.56 -2.84 -4.72
CA THR A 86 0.43 -3.16 -3.85
C THR A 86 -0.08 -1.93 -3.13
N ALA A 87 -1.41 -1.80 -3.08
CA ALA A 87 -2.11 -0.93 -2.16
C ALA A 87 -2.87 -1.76 -1.12
N LEU A 88 -2.64 -1.45 0.16
CA LEU A 88 -3.33 -2.07 1.28
C LEU A 88 -4.18 -1.02 2.02
N TRP A 89 -5.46 -1.33 2.19
CA TRP A 89 -6.37 -0.57 3.03
C TRP A 89 -6.74 -1.39 4.25
N LYS A 90 -6.52 -0.82 5.43
CA LYS A 90 -7.10 -1.30 6.68
C LYS A 90 -8.41 -0.55 6.87
N ILE A 91 -9.54 -1.19 6.55
CA ILE A 91 -10.86 -0.57 6.62
C ILE A 91 -11.28 -0.41 8.08
N ASP A 92 -11.14 -1.47 8.85
CA ASP A 92 -11.32 -1.51 10.29
C ASP A 92 -10.46 -2.64 10.92
N ALA A 93 -10.83 -3.14 12.10
CA ALA A 93 -10.14 -4.24 12.77
C ALA A 93 -10.38 -5.62 12.10
N GLU A 94 -11.44 -5.78 11.32
CA GLU A 94 -11.94 -7.05 10.78
C GLU A 94 -11.74 -7.16 9.26
N ILE A 95 -11.75 -6.03 8.54
CA ILE A 95 -11.76 -5.96 7.09
C ILE A 95 -10.49 -5.28 6.59
N GLN A 96 -9.81 -5.97 5.68
CA GLN A 96 -8.68 -5.44 4.93
C GLN A 96 -8.92 -5.61 3.44
N VAL A 97 -8.47 -4.65 2.64
CA VAL A 97 -8.50 -4.73 1.18
C VAL A 97 -7.09 -4.64 0.68
N GLU A 98 -6.66 -5.61 -0.10
CA GLU A 98 -5.37 -5.62 -0.78
C GLU A 98 -5.63 -5.55 -2.29
N VAL A 99 -4.89 -4.68 -2.99
CA VAL A 99 -4.94 -4.59 -4.44
C VAL A 99 -3.52 -4.59 -4.98
N GLU A 100 -3.20 -5.58 -5.78
CA GLU A 100 -1.95 -5.63 -6.54
C GLU A 100 -2.20 -5.09 -7.95
N PHE A 101 -1.41 -4.09 -8.35
CA PHE A 101 -1.47 -3.44 -9.65
C PHE A 101 -0.34 -3.96 -10.56
N ASN A 102 -0.72 -4.60 -11.65
CA ASN A 102 0.20 -4.91 -12.73
C ASN A 102 0.27 -3.71 -13.69
N LEU A 103 1.45 -3.07 -13.72
CA LEU A 103 1.68 -1.84 -14.48
C LEU A 103 1.76 -2.09 -15.99
N ASP A 104 2.15 -3.28 -16.43
CA ASP A 104 2.28 -3.62 -17.84
C ASP A 104 0.92 -3.92 -18.47
N THR A 105 0.14 -4.79 -17.82
CA THR A 105 -1.18 -5.21 -18.31
C THR A 105 -2.28 -4.21 -17.97
N ARG A 106 -2.00 -3.26 -17.08
CA ARG A 106 -2.98 -2.30 -16.54
C ARG A 106 -4.18 -3.03 -15.93
N THR A 107 -3.90 -4.10 -15.20
CA THR A 107 -4.90 -4.85 -14.42
C THR A 107 -4.60 -4.75 -12.94
N ALA A 108 -5.64 -4.92 -12.13
CA ALA A 108 -5.51 -5.03 -10.70
C ALA A 108 -6.15 -6.33 -10.22
N GLU A 109 -5.44 -7.04 -9.36
CA GLU A 109 -6.00 -8.16 -8.61
C GLU A 109 -6.37 -7.65 -7.22
N ARG A 110 -7.62 -7.87 -6.81
CA ARG A 110 -8.13 -7.38 -5.53
C ARG A 110 -8.55 -8.53 -4.64
N TRP A 111 -8.16 -8.43 -3.38
CA TRP A 111 -8.64 -9.27 -2.30
C TRP A 111 -9.30 -8.44 -1.22
N ILE A 112 -10.47 -8.88 -0.75
CA ILE A 112 -11.15 -8.32 0.42
C ILE A 112 -11.18 -9.41 1.48
N HIS A 113 -10.40 -9.23 2.53
CA HIS A 113 -10.25 -10.18 3.62
C HIS A 113 -11.13 -9.78 4.79
N SER A 114 -11.83 -10.76 5.37
CA SER A 114 -12.57 -10.61 6.63
C SER A 114 -12.04 -11.60 7.67
N VAL A 115 -11.54 -11.08 8.78
CA VAL A 115 -10.91 -11.86 9.86
C VAL A 115 -11.94 -12.71 10.60
N SER A 116 -13.08 -12.12 11.00
CA SER A 116 -14.14 -12.80 11.76
C SER A 116 -14.69 -14.08 11.12
N ASN A 117 -14.79 -14.13 9.80
CA ASN A 117 -15.37 -15.26 9.08
C ASN A 117 -14.37 -16.02 8.21
N LEU A 118 -13.09 -15.62 8.23
CA LEU A 118 -12.00 -16.21 7.45
C LEU A 118 -12.32 -16.33 5.95
N THR A 119 -13.07 -15.36 5.42
CA THR A 119 -13.40 -15.30 3.98
C THR A 119 -12.54 -14.28 3.26
N ALA A 120 -12.21 -14.60 2.01
CA ALA A 120 -11.61 -13.68 1.06
C ALA A 120 -12.50 -13.61 -0.18
N GLN A 121 -12.86 -12.39 -0.59
CA GLN A 121 -13.43 -12.16 -1.91
C GLN A 121 -12.30 -11.78 -2.86
N TYR A 122 -12.34 -12.29 -4.08
CA TYR A 122 -11.34 -12.02 -5.10
C TYR A 122 -12.00 -11.54 -6.39
N ASP A 123 -11.41 -10.53 -7.00
CA ASP A 123 -11.77 -10.09 -8.35
C ASP A 123 -10.59 -9.47 -9.09
N VAL A 124 -10.67 -9.50 -10.43
CA VAL A 124 -9.72 -8.85 -11.32
C VAL A 124 -10.40 -7.65 -11.97
N VAL A 125 -9.74 -6.50 -11.91
CA VAL A 125 -10.21 -5.22 -12.42
C VAL A 125 -9.34 -4.80 -13.60
N ASP A 126 -9.96 -4.57 -14.76
CA ASP A 126 -9.29 -3.90 -15.87
C ASP A 126 -9.23 -2.38 -15.60
N LEU A 127 -8.03 -1.84 -15.42
CA LEU A 127 -7.83 -0.45 -15.03
C LEU A 127 -7.97 0.52 -16.20
N ASN A 128 -8.00 0.02 -17.44
CA ASN A 128 -8.30 0.82 -18.63
C ASN A 128 -9.78 1.19 -18.72
N THR A 129 -10.65 0.51 -17.97
CA THR A 129 -12.05 0.89 -17.88
C THR A 129 -12.20 2.21 -17.13
N ALA A 130 -13.09 3.08 -17.63
CA ALA A 130 -13.39 4.33 -16.97
C ALA A 130 -13.94 4.08 -15.56
N ASN A 131 -13.50 4.89 -14.58
CA ASN A 131 -13.91 4.79 -13.17
C ASN A 131 -13.44 3.54 -12.41
N SER A 132 -12.51 2.73 -12.91
CA SER A 132 -12.01 1.53 -12.20
C SER A 132 -11.53 1.84 -10.78
N LEU A 133 -10.62 2.80 -10.60
CA LEU A 133 -10.16 3.23 -9.28
C LEU A 133 -11.24 3.93 -8.44
N LYS A 134 -12.15 4.67 -9.10
CA LYS A 134 -13.32 5.26 -8.42
C LYS A 134 -14.19 4.18 -7.79
N ASN A 135 -14.42 3.08 -8.51
CA ASN A 135 -15.23 1.96 -8.04
C ASN A 135 -14.54 1.20 -6.91
N ILE A 136 -13.22 1.01 -6.99
CA ILE A 136 -12.43 0.44 -5.88
C ILE A 136 -12.57 1.34 -4.64
N GLY A 137 -12.34 2.64 -4.77
CA GLY A 137 -12.45 3.58 -3.66
C GLY A 137 -13.87 3.68 -3.08
N ALA A 138 -14.90 3.71 -3.94
CA ALA A 138 -16.30 3.71 -3.52
C ALA A 138 -16.65 2.46 -2.71
N ARG A 139 -16.16 1.29 -3.15
CA ARG A 139 -16.34 0.05 -2.40
C ARG A 139 -15.67 0.11 -1.04
N ASN A 140 -14.47 0.68 -0.95
CA ASN A 140 -13.79 0.86 0.34
C ASN A 140 -14.55 1.81 1.27
N VAL A 141 -15.19 2.86 0.74
CA VAL A 141 -16.09 3.74 1.51
C VAL A 141 -17.29 2.98 2.05
N GLU A 142 -17.94 2.15 1.22
CA GLU A 142 -19.08 1.34 1.64
C GLU A 142 -18.71 0.36 2.75
N LEU A 143 -17.56 -0.32 2.62
CA LEU A 143 -17.05 -1.24 3.63
C LEU A 143 -16.80 -0.50 4.95
N ALA A 144 -16.15 0.67 4.90
CA ALA A 144 -15.90 1.49 6.09
C ALA A 144 -17.20 1.95 6.78
N ALA A 145 -18.22 2.30 5.99
CA ALA A 145 -19.51 2.72 6.52
C ALA A 145 -20.31 1.57 7.15
N ALA A 146 -20.15 0.34 6.65
CA ALA A 146 -20.82 -0.85 7.20
C ALA A 146 -20.20 -1.36 8.52
N SER A 147 -18.98 -0.94 8.81
CA SER A 147 -18.22 -1.29 10.02
C SER A 147 -18.50 -0.38 11.22
N CYS A 148 -19.29 0.69 11.03
CA CYS A 148 -19.58 1.71 12.04
C CYS A 148 -20.89 1.43 12.81
#